data_AF-A0A845X189-F1
#
_entry.id   AF-A0A845X189-F1
#
_cell.length_a   1.000
_cell.length_b   1.000
_cell.length_c   1.000
_cell.angle_alpha   90.00
_cell.angle_beta   90.00
_cell.angle_gamma   90.00
#
_symmetry.space_group_name_H-M   'P 1'
#
loop_
_entity.id
_entity.type
_entity.pdbx_description
1 polymer ?
#
loop_
_entity_poly.entity_id
_entity_poly.type
_entity_poly.pdbx_seq_one_letter_code
_entity_poly.pdbx_strand_id
1 'polypeptide(L)'
;MTLTLNGCHLFLSQDKLVELAANLVIEKYQTASCEEVAQMQPTSGDTIQGGDEKEAALKKKAIELLKNNPELREQFINRVAGPMANKMFECDLVP
;
A
#
# COMPACT_ATOMS: atom_id res chain seq x y z
N MET A 1 24.84 -28.01 9.49
CA MET A 1 23.54 -27.61 8.90
C MET A 1 23.79 -26.28 8.21
N THR A 2 24.19 -26.32 6.94
CA THR A 2 24.55 -25.14 6.16
C THR A 2 23.28 -24.52 5.57
N LEU A 3 22.84 -23.39 6.13
CA LEU A 3 21.82 -22.55 5.52
C LEU A 3 22.42 -21.89 4.28
N THR A 4 22.08 -22.41 3.10
CA THR A 4 22.36 -21.77 1.82
C THR A 4 21.43 -20.56 1.67
N LEU A 5 21.91 -19.35 2.01
CA LEU A 5 21.33 -18.10 1.55
C LEU A 5 21.64 -17.92 0.05
N ASN A 6 20.91 -18.62 -0.80
CA ASN A 6 20.81 -18.29 -2.23
C ASN A 6 19.45 -17.63 -2.46
N GLY A 7 19.39 -16.30 -2.45
CA GLY A 7 18.17 -15.56 -2.78
C GLY A 7 18.12 -14.07 -2.40
N CYS A 8 18.98 -13.61 -1.48
CA CYS A 8 18.95 -12.21 -1.02
C CYS A 8 19.75 -11.28 -1.95
N HIS A 9 19.27 -11.05 -3.17
CA HIS A 9 19.82 -9.95 -4.00
C HIS A 9 18.85 -9.36 -5.04
N LEU A 10 17.71 -10.00 -5.33
CA LEU A 10 16.68 -9.49 -6.25
C LEU A 10 15.43 -8.94 -5.55
N PHE A 11 15.30 -9.08 -4.23
CA PHE A 11 14.12 -8.64 -3.47
C PHE A 11 14.10 -7.13 -3.19
N LEU A 12 15.26 -6.51 -2.92
CA LEU A 12 15.36 -5.10 -2.49
C LEU A 12 14.78 -4.09 -3.49
N SER A 13 14.72 -4.41 -4.78
CA SER A 13 14.15 -3.51 -5.81
C SER A 13 12.63 -3.57 -5.87
N GLN A 14 12.04 -4.74 -5.59
CA GLN A 14 10.60 -4.94 -5.55
C GLN A 14 10.02 -4.41 -4.24
N ASP A 15 10.75 -4.59 -3.14
CA ASP A 15 10.39 -4.07 -1.81
C ASP A 15 10.30 -2.54 -1.82
N LYS A 16 11.28 -1.86 -2.43
CA LYS A 16 11.27 -0.39 -2.57
C LYS A 16 10.08 0.12 -3.39
N LEU A 17 9.65 -0.62 -4.41
CA LEU A 17 8.49 -0.24 -5.21
C LEU A 17 7.20 -0.34 -4.37
N VAL A 18 7.06 -1.44 -3.63
CA VAL A 18 5.93 -1.67 -2.73
C VAL A 18 5.90 -0.64 -1.61
N GLU A 19 7.05 -0.30 -1.03
CA GLU A 19 7.19 0.70 0.02
C GLU A 19 6.79 2.11 -0.48
N LEU A 20 7.24 2.49 -1.69
CA LEU A 20 6.87 3.76 -2.28
C LEU A 20 5.36 3.82 -2.56
N ALA A 21 4.78 2.74 -3.08
CA ALA A 21 3.33 2.66 -3.27
C ALA A 21 2.57 2.76 -1.94
N ALA A 22 3.06 2.11 -0.88
CA ALA A 22 2.46 2.18 0.46
C ALA A 22 2.45 3.61 1.00
N ASN A 23 3.58 4.32 0.87
CA ASN A 23 3.68 5.70 1.33
C ASN A 23 2.72 6.62 0.57
N LEU A 24 2.56 6.47 -0.75
CA LEU A 24 1.58 7.24 -1.53
C LEU A 24 0.14 7.01 -1.07
N VAL A 25 -0.22 5.77 -0.72
CA VAL A 25 -1.56 5.46 -0.20
C VAL A 25 -1.76 6.08 1.18
N ILE A 26 -0.76 5.95 2.07
CA ILE A 26 -0.80 6.53 3.41
C ILE A 26 -0.94 8.05 3.33
N GLU A 27 -0.14 8.72 2.49
CA GLU A 27 -0.18 10.16 2.29
C GLU A 27 -1.55 10.62 1.79
N LYS A 28 -2.15 9.89 0.83
CA LYS A 28 -3.50 10.19 0.34
C LYS A 28 -4.55 10.14 1.45
N TYR A 29 -4.50 9.13 2.31
CA TYR A 29 -5.42 9.04 3.45
C TYR A 29 -5.18 10.14 4.49
N GLN A 30 -3.91 10.42 4.81
CA GLN A 30 -3.58 11.41 5.83
C GLN A 30 -3.99 12.83 5.40
N THR A 31 -3.80 13.16 4.12
CA THR A 31 -4.10 14.48 3.55
C THR A 31 -5.56 14.68 3.13
N ALA A 32 -6.30 13.60 2.89
CA ALA A 32 -7.73 13.67 2.55
C ALA A 32 -8.59 14.20 3.72
N SER A 33 -9.67 14.89 3.36
CA SER A 33 -10.77 15.24 4.26
C SER A 33 -11.59 14.01 4.66
N CYS A 34 -12.37 14.11 5.72
CA CYS A 34 -13.17 12.98 6.19
C CYS A 34 -14.28 12.58 5.20
N GLU A 35 -14.85 13.53 4.46
CA GLU A 35 -15.79 13.27 3.38
C GLU A 35 -15.13 12.53 2.21
N GLU A 36 -13.87 12.85 1.90
CA GLU A 36 -13.09 12.14 0.89
C GLU A 36 -12.71 10.74 1.36
N VAL A 37 -12.30 10.58 2.63
CA VAL A 37 -12.02 9.27 3.24
C VAL A 37 -13.27 8.38 3.26
N ALA A 38 -14.46 8.95 3.51
CA ALA A 38 -15.73 8.21 3.46
C ALA A 38 -16.06 7.69 2.04
N GLN A 39 -15.62 8.41 1.02
CA GLN A 39 -15.77 8.00 -0.39
C GLN A 39 -14.68 7.00 -0.82
N MET A 40 -13.53 7.01 -0.16
CA MET A 40 -12.44 6.06 -0.40
C MET A 40 -12.75 4.71 0.27
N GLN A 41 -13.24 3.75 -0.51
CA GLN A 41 -13.48 2.41 -0.01
C GLN A 41 -12.16 1.72 0.41
N PRO A 42 -12.02 1.26 1.69
CA PRO A 42 -10.79 0.63 2.18
C PRO A 42 -10.53 -0.76 1.57
N THR A 43 -11.57 -1.39 1.01
CA THR A 43 -11.50 -2.74 0.41
C THR A 43 -11.42 -2.74 -1.12
N SER A 44 -11.66 -1.60 -1.75
CA SER A 44 -11.64 -1.46 -3.20
C SER A 44 -10.29 -0.90 -3.60
N GLY A 45 -9.70 -1.41 -4.68
CA GLY A 45 -8.42 -0.93 -5.20
C GLY A 45 -8.40 0.56 -5.61
N ASP A 46 -9.44 1.34 -5.32
CA ASP A 46 -9.62 2.76 -5.64
C ASP A 46 -8.63 3.68 -4.93
N THR A 47 -8.15 3.28 -3.76
CA THR A 47 -7.08 4.01 -3.05
C THR A 47 -5.74 3.90 -3.76
N ILE A 48 -5.56 2.79 -4.49
CA ILE A 48 -4.41 2.53 -5.35
C ILE A 48 -4.68 3.00 -6.80
N GLN A 49 -5.87 3.53 -7.09
CA GLN A 49 -6.19 4.18 -8.36
C GLN A 49 -6.15 5.72 -8.21
N GLY A 50 -5.64 6.40 -9.24
CA GLY A 50 -5.47 7.85 -9.24
C GLY A 50 -4.10 8.33 -8.74
N GLY A 51 -3.89 9.64 -8.86
CA GLY A 51 -2.55 10.23 -8.93
C GLY A 51 -2.23 10.62 -10.37
N ASP A 52 -1.06 11.20 -10.60
CA ASP A 52 -0.59 11.45 -11.96
C ASP A 52 -0.32 10.13 -12.72
N GLU A 53 -0.09 10.21 -14.04
CA GLU A 53 0.15 9.01 -14.86
C GLU A 53 1.30 8.13 -14.35
N LYS A 54 2.31 8.74 -13.69
CA LYS A 54 3.48 8.02 -13.17
C LYS A 54 3.12 7.28 -11.88
N GLU A 55 2.41 7.93 -10.97
CA GLU A 55 1.91 7.33 -9.74
C GLU A 55 0.95 6.18 -10.05
N ALA A 56 0.04 6.37 -11.02
CA ALA A 56 -0.89 5.33 -11.45
C ALA A 56 -0.15 4.09 -12.00
N ALA A 57 0.87 4.30 -12.83
CA ALA A 57 1.69 3.20 -13.36
C ALA A 57 2.46 2.46 -12.23
N LEU A 58 3.00 3.21 -11.26
CA LEU A 58 3.73 2.64 -10.13
C LEU A 58 2.81 1.80 -9.23
N LYS A 59 1.66 2.37 -8.88
CA LYS A 59 0.62 1.73 -8.07
C LYS A 59 0.09 0.45 -8.74
N LYS A 60 -0.15 0.48 -10.05
CA LYS A 60 -0.54 -0.72 -10.82
C LYS A 60 0.51 -1.82 -10.75
N LYS A 61 1.78 -1.47 -10.94
CA LYS A 61 2.90 -2.42 -10.83
C LYS A 61 3.05 -2.97 -9.41
N ALA A 62 2.83 -2.14 -8.39
CA ALA A 62 2.78 -2.60 -7.00
C ALA A 62 1.67 -3.63 -6.79
N ILE A 63 0.44 -3.37 -7.27
CA ILE A 63 -0.66 -4.35 -7.19
C ILE A 63 -0.27 -5.68 -7.83
N GLU A 64 0.32 -5.66 -9.02
CA GLU A 64 0.75 -6.88 -9.71
C GLU A 64 1.79 -7.66 -8.89
N LEU A 65 2.75 -6.95 -8.28
CA LEU A 65 3.72 -7.57 -7.37
C LEU A 65 3.08 -8.14 -6.11
N LEU A 66 2.15 -7.42 -5.48
CA LEU A 66 1.45 -7.87 -4.27
C LEU A 66 0.51 -9.04 -4.56
N LYS A 67 -0.06 -9.11 -5.76
CA LYS A 67 -0.86 -10.27 -6.22
C LYS A 67 0.00 -11.53 -6.34
N ASN A 68 1.22 -11.39 -6.83
CA ASN A 68 2.13 -12.50 -7.08
C ASN A 68 2.98 -12.90 -5.85
N ASN A 69 3.19 -11.99 -4.89
CA ASN A 69 4.03 -12.21 -3.72
C ASN A 69 3.23 -12.01 -2.41
N PRO A 70 2.79 -13.09 -1.74
CA PRO A 70 1.98 -12.99 -0.52
C PRO A 70 2.73 -12.35 0.65
N GLU A 71 4.04 -12.58 0.78
CA GLU A 71 4.86 -11.97 1.82
C GLU A 71 4.93 -10.44 1.68
N LEU A 72 5.13 -9.93 0.46
CA LEU A 72 5.12 -8.50 0.19
C LEU A 72 3.74 -7.90 0.40
N ARG A 73 2.68 -8.67 0.12
CA ARG A 73 1.29 -8.25 0.41
C ARG A 73 1.08 -8.03 1.90
N GLU A 74 1.55 -8.95 2.73
CA GLU A 74 1.46 -8.83 4.18
C GLU A 74 2.21 -7.59 4.67
N GLN A 75 3.45 -7.38 4.21
CA GLN A 75 4.24 -6.20 4.57
C GLN A 75 3.53 -4.89 4.18
N PHE A 76 2.99 -4.83 2.96
CA PHE A 76 2.22 -3.67 2.49
C PHE A 76 0.99 -3.40 3.36
N ILE A 77 0.18 -4.43 3.61
CA ILE A 77 -1.04 -4.31 4.42
C ILE A 77 -0.69 -3.86 5.84
N ASN A 78 0.29 -4.50 6.49
CA ASN A 78 0.70 -4.15 7.85
C ASN A 78 1.17 -2.69 7.96
N ARG A 79 1.81 -2.16 6.91
CA ARG A 79 2.26 -0.77 6.88
C ARG A 79 1.14 0.23 6.64
N VAL A 80 0.20 -0.08 5.76
CA VAL A 80 -0.86 0.83 5.33
C VAL A 80 -2.07 0.81 6.27
N ALA A 81 -2.40 -0.36 6.83
CA ALA A 81 -3.61 -0.56 7.63
C ALA A 81 -3.66 0.30 8.90
N GLY A 82 -2.55 0.42 9.63
CA GLY A 82 -2.50 1.23 10.86
C GLY A 82 -2.83 2.70 10.63
N PRO A 83 -2.08 3.43 9.77
CA PRO A 83 -2.36 4.82 9.44
C PRO A 83 -3.74 5.06 8.85
N MET A 84 -4.22 4.16 7.97
CA MET A 84 -5.56 4.25 7.40
C MET A 84 -6.64 4.09 8.47
N ALA A 85 -6.54 3.07 9.32
CA ALA A 85 -7.49 2.83 10.39
C ALA A 85 -7.53 4.01 11.37
N ASN A 86 -6.38 4.60 11.71
CA ASN A 86 -6.32 5.80 12.54
C ASN A 86 -7.07 6.98 11.89
N LYS A 87 -6.83 7.23 10.60
CA LYS A 87 -7.55 8.29 9.87
C LYS A 87 -9.05 8.04 9.83
N MET A 88 -9.47 6.80 9.58
CA MET A 88 -10.88 6.43 9.61
C MET A 88 -11.48 6.63 11.01
N PHE A 89 -10.71 6.36 12.08
CA PHE A 89 -11.14 6.58 13.46
C PHE A 89 -11.31 8.06 13.77
N GLU A 90 -10.35 8.90 13.36
CA GLU A 90 -10.44 10.37 13.49
C GLU A 90 -11.62 10.97 12.72
N CYS A 91 -12.08 10.29 11.68
CA CYS A 91 -13.20 10.71 10.85
C CYS A 91 -14.55 10.10 11.26
N ASP A 92 -14.63 9.36 12.37
CA ASP A 92 -15.84 8.64 12.81
C ASP A 92 -16.38 7.64 11.75
N LEU A 93 -15.48 7.08 10.92
CA LEU A 93 -15.77 6.16 9.81
C LEU A 93 -15.36 4.71 10.10
N VAL A 94 -14.97 4.39 11.33
CA VAL A 94 -14.65 3.01 11.72
C VAL A 94 -15.95 2.23 11.89
N PRO A 95 -16.16 1.16 11.10
CA PRO A 95 -17.36 0.33 11.21
C PRO A 95 -17.43 -0.45 12.52
#